data_AF-A0A133U6U7-F1
#
_entry.id   AF-A0A133U6U7-F1
#
_cell.length_a   1.000
_cell.length_b   1.000
_cell.length_c   1.000
_cell.angle_alpha   90.00
_cell.angle_beta   90.00
_cell.angle_gamma   90.00
#
_symmetry.space_group_name_H-M   'P 1'
#
loop_
_entity.id
_entity.type
_entity.pdbx_description
1 polymer ?
#
loop_
_entity_poly.entity_id
_entity_poly.type
_entity_poly.pdbx_seq_one_letter_code
_entity_poly.pdbx_strand_id
1 'polypeptide(L)'
;MNDDSEGKPAKYHLLICSGLGALAGLVAGYSNMLYGGLISPIHSTSPDVYIFILASIVAPISEESIKPLGLYLLKEEEGVSLNLENWILLGLLAGFGFWLLENGLYTIGVAAKYGSTAGLTLLGIRSLFPVHMFTTSIVGFGIGLWEKSRNIIKFLKFLVLAIVIHGSFNLVMIMVS
;
A
#
# COMPACT_ATOMS: atom_id res chain seq x y z
N MET A 1 7.81 -24.48 -25.56
CA MET A 1 6.54 -24.63 -24.81
C MET A 1 5.99 -23.23 -24.74
N ASN A 2 4.98 -22.92 -25.57
CA ASN A 2 4.49 -21.56 -25.78
C ASN A 2 3.88 -21.03 -24.47
N ASP A 3 4.41 -19.92 -23.97
CA ASP A 3 4.00 -19.21 -22.74
C ASP A 3 2.78 -18.28 -23.02
N ASP A 4 1.95 -18.63 -24.01
CA ASP A 4 0.86 -17.79 -24.54
C ASP A 4 -0.50 -18.07 -23.87
N SER A 5 -0.55 -18.87 -22.80
CA SER A 5 -1.81 -19.20 -22.10
C SER A 5 -2.09 -18.33 -20.88
N GLU A 6 -1.21 -17.40 -20.50
CA GLU A 6 -1.45 -16.47 -19.40
C GLU A 6 -2.35 -15.31 -19.86
N GLY A 7 -3.54 -15.22 -19.26
CA GLY A 7 -4.61 -14.33 -19.71
C GLY A 7 -4.39 -12.87 -19.34
N LYS A 8 -5.10 -11.96 -20.02
CA LYS A 8 -5.24 -10.56 -19.61
C LYS A 8 -6.29 -10.45 -18.49
N PRO A 9 -6.10 -9.59 -17.49
CA PRO A 9 -7.14 -9.34 -16.49
C PRO A 9 -8.36 -8.73 -17.17
N ALA A 10 -9.54 -9.21 -16.81
CA ALA A 10 -10.77 -8.57 -17.20
C ALA A 10 -10.87 -7.17 -16.57
N LYS A 11 -11.65 -6.28 -17.22
CA LYS A 11 -11.81 -4.89 -16.76
C LYS A 11 -12.33 -4.79 -15.32
N TYR A 12 -13.14 -5.75 -14.88
CA TYR A 12 -13.66 -5.76 -13.52
C TYR A 12 -12.58 -6.13 -12.49
N HIS A 13 -11.58 -6.97 -12.81
CA HIS A 13 -10.45 -7.23 -11.92
C HIS A 13 -9.68 -5.94 -11.62
N LEU A 14 -9.52 -5.06 -12.61
CA LEU A 14 -8.86 -3.76 -12.43
C LEU A 14 -9.59 -2.88 -11.40
N LEU A 15 -10.93 -2.83 -11.51
CA LEU A 15 -11.78 -2.08 -10.58
C LEU A 15 -11.79 -2.71 -9.19
N ILE A 16 -11.85 -4.04 -9.10
CA ILE A 16 -11.81 -4.78 -7.83
C ILE A 16 -10.49 -4.53 -7.11
N CYS A 17 -9.34 -4.63 -7.79
CA CYS A 17 -8.05 -4.35 -7.18
C CYS A 17 -7.95 -2.92 -6.65
N SER A 18 -8.39 -1.93 -7.44
CA SER A 18 -8.43 -0.53 -6.99
C SER A 18 -9.34 -0.34 -5.77
N GLY A 19 -10.57 -0.88 -5.82
CA GLY A 19 -11.53 -0.79 -4.71
C GLY A 19 -11.05 -1.50 -3.43
N LEU A 20 -10.46 -2.68 -3.55
CA LEU A 20 -9.88 -3.41 -2.42
C LEU A 20 -8.62 -2.74 -1.88
N GLY A 21 -7.82 -2.11 -2.74
CA GLY A 21 -6.72 -1.26 -2.33
C GLY A 21 -7.20 -0.06 -1.49
N ALA A 22 -8.30 0.58 -1.89
CA ALA A 22 -8.93 1.62 -1.09
C ALA A 22 -9.43 1.06 0.25
N LEU A 23 -10.17 -0.05 0.25
CA LEU A 23 -10.64 -0.69 1.50
C LEU A 23 -9.49 -1.09 2.43
N ALA A 24 -8.36 -1.54 1.88
CA ALA A 24 -7.14 -1.81 2.64
C ALA A 24 -6.64 -0.56 3.39
N GLY A 25 -6.84 0.65 2.86
CA GLY A 25 -6.54 1.90 3.55
C GLY A 25 -7.35 2.11 4.83
N LEU A 26 -8.64 1.74 4.83
CA LEU A 26 -9.46 1.81 6.06
C LEU A 26 -8.97 0.81 7.11
N VAL A 27 -8.70 -0.43 6.70
CA VAL A 27 -8.23 -1.48 7.60
C VAL A 27 -6.85 -1.14 8.15
N ALA A 28 -5.94 -0.63 7.31
CA ALA A 28 -4.61 -0.21 7.72
C ALA A 28 -4.68 1.00 8.66
N GLY A 29 -5.57 1.97 8.41
CA GLY A 29 -5.80 3.09 9.32
C GLY A 29 -6.28 2.63 10.70
N TYR A 30 -7.22 1.69 10.75
CA TYR A 30 -7.69 1.10 12.01
C TYR A 30 -6.57 0.32 12.73
N SER A 31 -5.81 -0.48 11.98
CA SER A 31 -4.63 -1.20 12.49
C SER A 31 -3.58 -0.24 13.07
N ASN A 32 -3.28 0.86 12.38
CA ASN A 32 -2.35 1.89 12.84
C ASN A 32 -2.84 2.56 14.13
N MET A 33 -4.15 2.77 14.28
CA MET A 33 -4.73 3.28 15.53
C MET A 33 -4.56 2.29 16.69
N LEU A 34 -4.81 1.00 16.46
CA LEU A 34 -4.63 -0.04 17.49
C LEU A 34 -3.17 -0.14 17.92
N TYR A 35 -2.24 -0.30 16.98
CA TYR A 35 -0.82 -0.43 17.27
C TYR A 35 -0.22 0.87 17.82
N GLY A 36 -0.66 2.04 17.36
CA GLY A 36 -0.33 3.33 17.94
C GLY A 36 -0.74 3.44 19.40
N GLY A 37 -1.91 2.88 19.76
CA GLY A 37 -2.36 2.77 21.15
C GLY A 37 -1.41 1.95 22.03
N LEU A 38 -0.84 0.85 21.52
CA LEU A 38 0.10 0.01 22.25
C LEU A 38 1.44 0.72 22.53
N ILE A 39 1.90 1.57 21.61
CA ILE A 39 3.12 2.36 21.77
C ILE A 39 2.85 3.77 22.34
N SER A 40 1.62 4.08 22.75
CA SER A 40 1.25 5.39 23.30
C SER A 40 2.01 5.81 24.56
N PRO A 41 2.56 4.93 25.43
CA PRO A 41 3.44 5.36 26.52
C PRO A 41 4.73 6.04 26.03
N ILE A 42 5.18 5.75 24.80
CA ILE A 42 6.33 6.43 24.19
C ILE A 42 5.97 7.87 23.84
N HIS A 43 4.71 8.13 23.45
CA HIS A 43 4.26 9.47 23.09
C HIS A 43 4.43 10.48 24.23
N SER A 44 4.22 10.07 25.49
CA SER A 44 4.37 10.98 26.64
C SER A 44 5.82 11.25 27.04
N THR A 45 6.75 10.39 26.65
CA THR A 45 8.17 10.50 27.00
C THR A 45 9.02 11.06 25.86
N SER A 46 8.67 10.73 24.62
CA SER A 46 9.40 11.13 23.41
C SER A 46 8.46 11.17 22.20
N PRO A 47 7.72 12.28 21.99
CA PRO A 47 6.76 12.43 20.89
C PRO A 47 7.37 12.18 19.50
N ASP A 48 8.60 12.66 19.27
CA ASP A 48 9.28 12.50 17.97
C ASP A 48 9.61 11.04 17.68
N VAL A 49 10.07 10.30 18.71
CA VAL A 49 10.34 8.86 18.60
C VAL A 49 9.04 8.09 18.35
N TYR A 50 7.95 8.50 18.98
CA TYR A 50 6.63 7.92 18.74
C TYR A 50 6.20 8.10 17.27
N ILE A 51 6.31 9.32 16.72
CA ILE A 51 5.97 9.60 15.31
C ILE A 51 6.86 8.79 14.38
N PHE A 52 8.17 8.73 14.65
CA PHE A 52 9.11 7.94 13.87
C PHE A 52 8.72 6.46 13.82
N ILE A 53 8.47 5.82 14.98
CA ILE A 53 8.09 4.39 15.04
C ILE A 53 6.75 4.18 14.33
N LEU A 54 5.76 5.03 14.59
CA LEU A 54 4.43 4.88 14.02
C LEU A 54 4.47 4.99 12.50
N ALA A 55 5.07 6.04 11.96
CA ALA A 55 5.05 6.34 10.53
C ALA A 55 6.07 5.54 9.72
N SER A 56 7.23 5.20 10.27
CA SER A 56 8.31 4.52 9.52
C SER A 56 8.36 3.01 9.72
N ILE A 57 7.66 2.48 10.74
CA ILE A 57 7.68 1.05 11.05
C ILE A 57 6.26 0.49 11.08
N VAL A 58 5.41 0.97 11.98
CA VAL A 58 4.07 0.40 12.20
C VAL A 58 3.19 0.55 10.96
N ALA A 59 3.11 1.76 10.41
CA ALA A 59 2.28 2.05 9.24
C ALA A 59 2.73 1.24 8.00
N PRO A 60 4.01 1.23 7.57
CA PRO A 60 4.46 0.40 6.46
C PRO A 60 4.16 -1.08 6.62
N ILE A 61 4.39 -1.66 7.81
CA ILE A 61 4.10 -3.08 8.08
C ILE A 61 2.61 -3.34 7.91
N SER A 62 1.77 -2.51 8.54
CA SER A 62 0.31 -2.62 8.49
C SER A 62 -0.19 -2.50 7.05
N GLU A 63 0.21 -1.44 6.36
CA GLU A 63 -0.30 -1.10 5.05
C GLU A 63 0.13 -2.09 3.96
N GLU A 64 1.43 -2.39 3.86
CA GLU A 64 1.93 -3.29 2.83
C GLU A 64 1.46 -4.73 3.03
N SER A 65 1.13 -5.13 4.28
CA SER A 65 0.57 -6.47 4.54
C SER A 65 -0.88 -6.60 4.09
N ILE A 66 -1.64 -5.50 4.09
CA ILE A 66 -3.09 -5.50 3.80
C ILE A 66 -3.38 -5.17 2.33
N LYS A 67 -2.61 -4.25 1.71
CA LYS A 67 -2.75 -3.86 0.29
C LYS A 67 -2.88 -5.04 -0.69
N PRO A 68 -2.11 -6.15 -0.54
CA PRO A 68 -2.14 -7.25 -1.48
C PRO A 68 -3.36 -8.17 -1.36
N LEU A 69 -4.26 -7.97 -0.39
CA LEU A 69 -5.42 -8.84 -0.18
C LEU A 69 -6.28 -8.98 -1.44
N GLY A 70 -6.48 -7.90 -2.19
CA GLY A 70 -7.22 -7.97 -3.45
C GLY A 70 -6.53 -8.81 -4.52
N LEU A 71 -5.20 -8.79 -4.57
CA LEU A 71 -4.43 -9.64 -5.48
C LEU A 71 -4.46 -11.11 -5.03
N TYR A 72 -4.40 -11.36 -3.72
CA TYR A 72 -4.53 -12.71 -3.15
C TYR A 72 -5.89 -13.33 -3.46
N LEU A 73 -6.98 -12.57 -3.30
CA LEU A 73 -8.34 -13.04 -3.60
C LEU A 73 -8.48 -13.41 -5.09
N LEU A 74 -7.95 -12.59 -6.00
CA LEU A 74 -7.93 -12.92 -7.41
C LEU A 74 -7.15 -14.23 -7.69
N LYS A 75 -5.98 -14.38 -7.08
CA LYS A 75 -5.15 -15.58 -7.26
C LYS A 75 -5.81 -16.86 -6.74
N GLU A 76 -6.31 -16.85 -5.51
CA GLU A 76 -6.76 -18.07 -4.82
C GLU A 76 -8.26 -18.35 -5.02
N GLU A 77 -9.11 -17.33 -4.96
CA GLU A 77 -10.58 -17.51 -5.02
C GLU A 77 -11.09 -17.52 -6.46
N GLU A 78 -10.65 -16.55 -7.28
CA GLU A 78 -11.04 -16.51 -8.70
C GLU A 78 -10.16 -17.42 -9.58
N GLY A 79 -9.01 -17.86 -9.06
CA GLY A 79 -8.10 -18.75 -9.77
C GLY A 79 -7.56 -18.17 -11.07
N VAL A 80 -7.48 -16.82 -11.18
CA VAL A 80 -6.98 -16.19 -12.40
C VAL A 80 -5.51 -16.49 -12.59
N SER A 81 -5.17 -16.93 -13.81
CA SER A 81 -3.79 -17.11 -14.23
C SER A 81 -3.35 -15.98 -15.14
N LEU A 82 -2.41 -15.19 -14.64
CA LEU A 82 -2.00 -13.93 -15.24
C LEU A 82 -0.48 -13.90 -15.40
N ASN A 83 -0.05 -13.20 -16.44
CA ASN A 83 1.37 -12.94 -16.62
C ASN A 83 1.92 -11.95 -15.59
N LEU A 84 3.24 -11.92 -15.49
CA LEU A 84 3.95 -11.12 -14.49
C LEU A 84 3.65 -9.62 -14.63
N GLU A 85 3.52 -9.12 -15.86
CA GLU A 85 3.17 -7.72 -16.15
C GLU A 85 1.76 -7.39 -15.64
N ASN A 86 0.82 -8.30 -15.78
CA ASN A 86 -0.55 -8.13 -15.31
C ASN A 86 -0.62 -8.13 -13.78
N TRP A 87 0.19 -8.96 -13.09
CA TRP A 87 0.29 -8.88 -11.62
C TRP A 87 0.88 -7.56 -11.13
N ILE A 88 1.89 -7.03 -11.84
CA ILE A 88 2.43 -5.67 -11.58
C ILE A 88 1.33 -4.62 -11.79
N LEU A 89 0.58 -4.69 -12.89
CA LEU A 89 -0.51 -3.76 -13.20
C LEU A 89 -1.61 -3.77 -12.12
N LEU A 90 -2.03 -4.96 -11.68
CA LEU A 90 -3.00 -5.11 -10.59
C LEU A 90 -2.44 -4.53 -9.28
N GLY A 91 -1.15 -4.72 -9.01
CA GLY A 91 -0.47 -4.13 -7.86
C GLY A 91 -0.46 -2.61 -7.92
N LEU A 92 -0.16 -2.03 -9.10
CA LEU A 92 -0.21 -0.60 -9.33
C LEU A 92 -1.61 -0.03 -9.04
N LEU A 93 -2.66 -0.68 -9.53
CA LEU A 93 -4.04 -0.23 -9.33
C LEU A 93 -4.50 -0.37 -7.87
N ALA A 94 -4.11 -1.44 -7.18
CA ALA A 94 -4.38 -1.58 -5.76
C ALA A 94 -3.66 -0.48 -4.95
N GLY A 95 -2.39 -0.21 -5.27
CA GLY A 95 -1.64 0.90 -4.67
C GLY A 95 -2.23 2.27 -4.97
N PHE A 96 -2.78 2.47 -6.17
CA PHE A 96 -3.49 3.70 -6.55
C PHE A 96 -4.78 3.88 -5.75
N GLY A 97 -5.60 2.83 -5.60
CA GLY A 97 -6.81 2.88 -4.78
C GLY A 97 -6.52 3.20 -3.32
N PHE A 98 -5.47 2.59 -2.76
CA PHE A 98 -4.98 2.89 -1.41
C PHE A 98 -4.57 4.36 -1.30
N TRP A 99 -3.71 4.82 -2.22
CA TRP A 99 -3.23 6.21 -2.27
C TRP A 99 -4.40 7.19 -2.35
N LEU A 100 -5.39 6.95 -3.20
CA LEU A 100 -6.53 7.83 -3.39
C LEU A 100 -7.34 8.00 -2.10
N LEU A 101 -7.62 6.90 -1.40
CA LEU A 101 -8.35 6.97 -0.13
C LEU A 101 -7.53 7.70 0.92
N GLU A 102 -6.28 7.28 1.14
CA GLU A 102 -5.43 7.84 2.19
C GLU A 102 -5.23 9.35 2.00
N ASN A 103 -4.86 9.76 0.79
CA ASN A 103 -4.63 11.17 0.46
C ASN A 103 -5.93 11.97 0.48
N GLY A 104 -7.05 11.36 0.08
CA GLY A 104 -8.37 11.96 0.21
C GLY A 104 -8.71 12.28 1.67
N LEU A 105 -8.51 11.33 2.58
CA LEU A 105 -8.78 11.51 4.01
C LEU A 105 -7.87 12.59 4.63
N TYR A 106 -6.57 12.58 4.35
CA TYR A 106 -5.66 13.63 4.80
C TYR A 106 -6.06 15.01 4.25
N THR A 107 -6.40 15.08 2.97
CA THR A 107 -6.82 16.33 2.31
C THR A 107 -8.08 16.90 2.94
N ILE A 108 -9.09 16.07 3.19
CA ILE A 108 -10.34 16.47 3.86
C ILE A 108 -10.05 16.96 5.29
N GLY A 109 -9.21 16.24 6.04
CA GLY A 109 -8.84 16.63 7.40
C GLY A 109 -8.12 17.99 7.47
N VAL A 110 -7.16 18.22 6.57
CA VAL A 110 -6.44 19.50 6.49
C VAL A 110 -7.34 20.61 5.98
N ALA A 111 -8.18 20.34 4.98
CA ALA A 111 -9.13 21.32 4.47
C ALA A 111 -10.13 21.77 5.55
N ALA A 112 -10.62 20.84 6.38
CA ALA A 112 -11.53 21.15 7.47
C ALA A 112 -10.88 22.02 8.56
N LYS A 113 -9.58 21.86 8.82
CA LYS A 113 -8.85 22.56 9.89
C LYS A 113 -8.23 23.88 9.43
N TYR A 114 -7.72 23.95 8.21
CA TYR A 114 -6.88 25.06 7.71
C TYR A 114 -7.38 25.66 6.39
N GLY A 115 -8.54 25.23 5.88
CA GLY A 115 -9.16 25.72 4.66
C GLY A 115 -8.80 24.92 3.39
N SER A 116 -9.64 25.03 2.36
CA SER A 116 -9.55 24.24 1.13
C SER A 116 -8.21 24.39 0.39
N THR A 117 -7.64 25.60 0.37
CA THR A 117 -6.32 25.85 -0.26
C THR A 117 -5.21 25.03 0.41
N ALA A 118 -5.21 24.91 1.73
CA ALA A 118 -4.22 24.12 2.46
C ALA A 118 -4.37 22.62 2.14
N GLY A 119 -5.61 22.12 2.11
CA GLY A 119 -5.89 20.74 1.73
C GLY A 119 -5.42 20.41 0.31
N LEU A 120 -5.75 21.26 -0.67
CA LEU A 120 -5.34 21.08 -2.06
C LEU A 120 -3.82 21.18 -2.25
N THR A 121 -3.16 22.07 -1.49
CA THR A 121 -1.68 22.16 -1.50
C THR A 121 -1.05 20.88 -0.98
N LEU A 122 -1.56 20.32 0.12
CA LEU A 122 -1.11 19.05 0.65
C LEU A 122 -1.31 17.91 -0.37
N LEU A 123 -2.48 17.84 -1.01
CA LEU A 123 -2.76 16.84 -2.04
C LEU A 123 -1.76 16.95 -3.20
N GLY A 124 -1.48 18.17 -3.67
CA GLY A 124 -0.51 18.42 -4.73
C GLY A 124 0.89 17.89 -4.38
N ILE A 125 1.38 18.18 -3.17
CA ILE A 125 2.70 17.71 -2.69
C ILE A 125 2.72 16.18 -2.61
N ARG A 126 1.70 15.57 -1.99
CA ARG A 126 1.66 14.10 -1.82
C ARG A 126 1.46 13.34 -3.14
N SER A 127 0.95 14.01 -4.18
CA SER A 127 0.82 13.43 -5.53
C SER A 127 2.17 13.30 -6.26
N LEU A 128 3.24 13.98 -5.80
CA LEU A 128 4.56 13.92 -6.43
C LEU A 128 5.30 12.59 -6.17
N PHE A 129 4.89 11.85 -5.14
CA PHE A 129 5.60 10.65 -4.68
C PHE A 129 4.63 9.45 -4.61
N PRO A 130 4.50 8.69 -5.71
CA PRO A 130 3.54 7.58 -5.82
C PRO A 130 4.02 6.30 -5.10
N VAL A 131 4.46 6.41 -3.84
CA VAL A 131 5.09 5.30 -3.10
C VAL A 131 4.19 4.08 -3.01
N HIS A 132 2.89 4.26 -2.73
CA HIS A 132 1.94 3.14 -2.60
C HIS A 132 1.78 2.37 -3.90
N MET A 133 1.72 3.06 -5.05
CA MET A 133 1.66 2.41 -6.36
C MET A 133 2.94 1.61 -6.63
N PHE A 134 4.10 2.19 -6.31
CA PHE A 134 5.39 1.54 -6.51
C PHE A 134 5.56 0.29 -5.63
N THR A 135 5.34 0.41 -4.32
CA THR A 135 5.52 -0.69 -3.37
C THR A 135 4.53 -1.82 -3.63
N THR A 136 3.27 -1.49 -3.91
CA THR A 136 2.25 -2.51 -4.21
C THR A 136 2.52 -3.21 -5.54
N SER A 137 3.10 -2.52 -6.53
CA SER A 137 3.58 -3.14 -7.78
C SER A 137 4.71 -4.16 -7.55
N ILE A 138 5.63 -3.85 -6.62
CA ILE A 138 6.69 -4.78 -6.19
C ILE A 138 6.07 -6.04 -5.56
N VAL A 139 5.04 -5.88 -4.72
CA VAL A 139 4.34 -7.03 -4.14
C VAL A 139 3.59 -7.83 -5.22
N GLY A 140 2.94 -7.16 -6.18
CA GLY A 140 2.32 -7.80 -7.34
C GLY A 140 3.31 -8.66 -8.12
N PHE A 141 4.51 -8.16 -8.40
CA PHE A 141 5.59 -8.97 -8.98
C PHE A 141 5.92 -10.21 -8.14
N GLY A 142 5.99 -10.06 -6.81
CA GLY A 142 6.19 -11.17 -5.89
C GLY A 142 5.07 -12.24 -5.95
N ILE A 143 3.81 -11.82 -6.11
CA ILE A 143 2.66 -12.72 -6.30
C ILE A 143 2.78 -13.47 -7.61
N GLY A 144 3.08 -12.80 -8.73
CA GLY A 144 3.26 -13.48 -10.02
C GLY A 144 4.41 -14.50 -10.01
N LEU A 145 5.51 -14.18 -9.32
CA LEU A 145 6.59 -15.14 -9.10
C LEU A 145 6.18 -16.32 -8.20
N TRP A 146 5.37 -16.07 -7.18
CA TRP A 146 4.79 -17.11 -6.34
C TRP A 146 3.87 -18.02 -7.15
N GLU A 147 2.99 -17.47 -8.00
CA GLU A 147 2.12 -18.26 -8.88
C GLU A 147 2.94 -19.19 -9.79
N LYS A 148 3.91 -18.65 -10.53
CA LYS A 148 4.72 -19.42 -11.50
C LYS A 148 5.57 -20.51 -10.86
N SER A 149 6.07 -20.28 -9.64
CA SER A 149 6.99 -21.22 -8.98
C SER A 149 6.39 -22.01 -7.83
N ARG A 150 5.15 -21.73 -7.45
CA ARG A 150 4.47 -22.27 -6.26
C ARG A 150 5.26 -22.08 -4.95
N ASN A 151 6.16 -21.10 -4.91
CA ASN A 151 7.01 -20.81 -3.76
C ASN A 151 6.62 -19.46 -3.11
N ILE A 152 5.91 -19.54 -1.98
CA ILE A 152 5.42 -18.39 -1.20
C ILE A 152 6.55 -17.47 -0.71
N ILE A 153 7.78 -18.00 -0.56
CA ILE A 153 8.93 -17.19 -0.12
C ILE A 153 9.22 -16.07 -1.12
N LYS A 154 8.90 -16.25 -2.42
CA LYS A 154 9.06 -15.16 -3.40
C LYS A 154 8.14 -13.99 -3.08
N PHE A 155 6.86 -14.24 -2.80
CA PHE A 155 5.93 -13.21 -2.34
C PHE A 155 6.45 -12.53 -1.06
N LEU A 156 6.82 -13.31 -0.03
CA LEU A 156 7.28 -12.75 1.25
C LEU A 156 8.54 -11.87 1.11
N LYS A 157 9.48 -12.24 0.24
CA LYS A 157 10.68 -11.43 -0.03
C LYS A 157 10.32 -10.06 -0.60
N PHE A 158 9.40 -10.02 -1.56
CA PHE A 158 8.97 -8.76 -2.18
C PHE A 158 8.04 -7.94 -1.27
N LEU A 159 7.27 -8.59 -0.40
CA LEU A 159 6.52 -7.92 0.67
C LEU A 159 7.46 -7.22 1.67
N VAL A 160 8.50 -7.91 2.16
CA VAL A 160 9.50 -7.30 3.05
C VAL A 160 10.22 -6.14 2.36
N LEU A 161 10.58 -6.30 1.08
CA LEU A 161 11.19 -5.22 0.30
C LEU A 161 10.27 -3.99 0.21
N ALA A 162 8.98 -4.19 -0.06
CA ALA A 162 7.98 -3.13 -0.11
C ALA A 162 7.85 -2.38 1.23
N ILE A 163 7.80 -3.12 2.36
CA ILE A 163 7.76 -2.55 3.71
C ILE A 163 9.00 -1.68 3.96
N VAL A 164 10.20 -2.16 3.62
CA VAL A 164 11.45 -1.43 3.82
C VAL A 164 11.48 -0.15 2.97
N ILE A 165 11.07 -0.23 1.71
CA ILE A 165 11.03 0.94 0.81
C ILE A 165 10.04 1.98 1.33
N HIS A 166 8.83 1.56 1.72
CA HIS A 166 7.82 2.47 2.25
C HIS A 166 8.28 3.10 3.57
N GLY A 167 8.77 2.30 4.53
CA GLY A 167 9.29 2.82 5.79
C GLY A 167 10.45 3.78 5.62
N SER A 168 11.37 3.49 4.68
CA SER A 168 12.48 4.39 4.35
C SER A 168 11.99 5.69 3.73
N PHE A 169 10.98 5.64 2.85
CA PHE A 169 10.37 6.83 2.28
C PHE A 169 9.74 7.71 3.38
N ASN A 170 8.96 7.11 4.28
CA ASN A 170 8.34 7.84 5.39
C ASN A 170 9.40 8.46 6.31
N LEU A 171 10.49 7.74 6.58
CA LEU A 171 11.60 8.25 7.35
C LEU A 171 12.23 9.48 6.71
N VAL A 172 12.53 9.44 5.40
CA VAL A 172 13.09 10.58 4.68
C VAL A 172 12.13 11.77 4.75
N MET A 173 10.82 11.54 4.55
CA MET A 173 9.82 12.61 4.61
C MET A 173 9.75 13.27 5.98
N ILE A 174 9.90 12.52 7.07
CA ILE A 174 9.93 13.05 8.44
C ILE A 174 11.22 13.84 8.71
N MET A 175 12.36 13.42 8.16
CA MET A 175 13.65 14.07 8.39
C MET A 175 13.80 15.39 7.62
N VAL A 176 13.01 15.61 6.57
CA VAL A 176 13.03 16.84 5.75
C VAL A 176 11.86 17.78 6.02
N SER A 177 10.94 17.40 6.91
CA SER A 177 9.77 18.18 7.33
C SER A 177 10.05 18.97 8.60
#